data_AF-K9TXF5-F1
#
_entry.id   AF-K9TXF5-F1
#
_cell.length_a   1.000
_cell.length_b   1.000
_cell.length_c   1.000
_cell.angle_alpha   90.00
_cell.angle_beta   90.00
_cell.angle_gamma   90.00
#
_symmetry.space_group_name_H-M   'P 1'
#
loop_
_entity.id
_entity.type
_entity.pdbx_description
1 polymer ?
#
loop_
_entity_poly.entity_id
_entity_poly.type
_entity_poly.pdbx_seq_one_letter_code
_entity_poly.pdbx_strand_id
1 'polypeptide(L)'
;MSHDFFDFCRAKTQRRKERKEKRRRLGCNGFTLIELLVSIVISSIVLSSLLSFMTNMLTSERREQAKSSSEQEIQLALDYISRDLQEAIYIYDADGVQAIADQLPHAREADKVPVLVFWKPTFLAQDRPVITIDGTTTTVGCLTKLPRTDACSQRDYFVYSLVIYYLIKDNNPAWSGAARIGRLEIQDGIRDSHNSRNYLTNPAPGFQLFNLSQAGSIEDKMNAWEKADTAYDLQKNPIEVLVDYVDPSPSDRTPKPLDCQNISSDAQLVPANTQLANPLQINSFYACVDASRNLAQVYLRGSALMRLEQNAVYSDSQASYFPSLNIQVKSRGTTSSKF
;
A
#
# COMPACT_ATOMS: atom_id res chain seq x y z
N MET A 1 15.87 -38.14 -52.74
CA MET A 1 15.29 -39.35 -53.35
C MET A 1 13.81 -39.35 -52.94
N SER A 2 12.84 -39.03 -53.80
CA SER A 2 12.76 -39.17 -55.26
C SER A 2 13.01 -40.61 -55.71
N HIS A 3 11.93 -41.29 -56.09
CA HIS A 3 11.83 -41.89 -57.42
C HIS A 3 10.37 -42.13 -57.82
N ASP A 4 9.97 -41.58 -58.96
CA ASP A 4 8.82 -42.07 -59.73
C ASP A 4 9.22 -43.36 -60.48
N PHE A 5 8.22 -44.21 -60.76
CA PHE A 5 8.10 -45.00 -61.99
C PHE A 5 6.63 -45.47 -62.12
N PHE A 6 5.89 -45.10 -63.19
CA PHE A 6 5.62 -45.89 -64.41
C PHE A 6 4.93 -47.25 -64.15
N ASP A 7 3.85 -47.69 -64.83
CA ASP A 7 3.01 -47.10 -65.92
C ASP A 7 1.61 -47.85 -65.88
N PHE A 8 0.66 -47.96 -66.83
CA PHE A 8 0.55 -47.69 -68.28
C PHE A 8 -0.93 -47.50 -68.75
N CYS A 9 -1.07 -47.23 -70.05
CA CYS A 9 -2.25 -47.31 -70.94
C CYS A 9 -3.21 -48.53 -70.74
N ARG A 10 -4.47 -48.60 -71.24
CA ARG A 10 -5.40 -47.68 -71.99
C ARG A 10 -6.62 -48.50 -72.50
N ALA A 11 -7.88 -47.99 -72.49
CA ALA A 11 -8.87 -48.12 -73.61
C ALA A 11 -10.35 -47.73 -73.32
N LYS A 12 -10.83 -46.74 -74.09
CA LYS A 12 -12.13 -46.64 -74.81
C LYS A 12 -13.50 -46.82 -74.11
N THR A 13 -14.11 -45.65 -73.82
CA THR A 13 -15.40 -45.14 -74.37
C THR A 13 -16.61 -46.06 -74.68
N GLN A 14 -17.70 -45.76 -73.95
CA GLN A 14 -19.06 -45.40 -74.46
C GLN A 14 -19.83 -46.36 -75.40
N ARG A 15 -20.98 -46.88 -74.93
CA ARG A 15 -22.34 -46.32 -75.26
C ARG A 15 -23.52 -47.13 -74.67
N ARG A 16 -24.56 -46.39 -74.24
CA ARG A 16 -25.99 -46.77 -74.13
C ARG A 16 -26.39 -47.84 -73.08
N LYS A 17 -27.58 -47.75 -72.43
CA LYS A 17 -28.46 -46.59 -72.15
C LYS A 17 -29.50 -46.98 -71.07
N GLU A 18 -29.84 -46.04 -70.20
CA GLU A 18 -31.18 -45.79 -69.62
C GLU A 18 -32.12 -46.97 -69.29
N ARG A 19 -32.38 -47.18 -67.98
CA ARG A 19 -33.74 -47.11 -67.39
C ARG A 19 -33.76 -47.26 -65.86
N LYS A 20 -34.23 -46.21 -65.16
CA LYS A 20 -34.65 -46.19 -63.73
C LYS A 20 -33.49 -46.41 -62.73
N GLU A 21 -33.37 -45.74 -61.58
CA GLU A 21 -34.13 -44.68 -60.88
C GLU A 21 -33.14 -43.56 -60.48
N LYS A 22 -33.42 -42.24 -60.54
CA LYS A 22 -34.54 -41.38 -60.11
C LYS A 22 -34.46 -41.01 -58.62
N ARG A 23 -34.04 -39.75 -58.35
CA ARG A 23 -33.51 -39.20 -57.07
C ARG A 23 -32.11 -39.74 -56.76
N ARG A 24 -31.10 -38.92 -56.44
CA ARG A 24 -31.06 -37.47 -56.18
C ARG A 24 -30.32 -36.73 -57.31
N ARG A 25 -30.99 -35.82 -58.04
CA ARG A 25 -30.28 -34.62 -58.52
C ARG A 25 -30.05 -33.79 -57.26
N LEU A 26 -28.83 -33.34 -57.00
CA LEU A 26 -28.65 -32.19 -56.11
C LEU A 26 -29.38 -31.03 -56.79
N GLY A 27 -30.36 -30.46 -56.10
CA GLY A 27 -30.92 -29.19 -56.52
C GLY A 27 -29.86 -28.15 -56.25
N CYS A 28 -29.14 -27.70 -57.28
CA CYS A 28 -28.36 -26.47 -57.22
C CYS A 28 -29.32 -25.27 -57.21
N ASN A 29 -30.16 -25.21 -56.18
CA ASN A 29 -30.88 -24.01 -55.80
C ASN A 29 -29.79 -23.02 -55.36
N GLY A 30 -29.42 -22.10 -56.24
CA GLY A 30 -28.60 -20.96 -55.82
C GLY A 30 -29.37 -20.21 -54.73
N PHE A 31 -28.72 -19.95 -53.59
CA PHE A 31 -29.32 -19.23 -52.48
C PHE A 31 -29.97 -17.95 -52.98
N THR A 32 -31.23 -17.75 -52.61
CA THR A 32 -31.93 -16.54 -53.06
C THR A 32 -31.33 -15.33 -52.34
N LEU A 33 -31.25 -14.17 -53.01
CA LEU A 33 -30.61 -12.99 -52.43
C LEU A 33 -31.30 -12.55 -51.12
N ILE A 34 -32.62 -12.79 -51.01
CA ILE A 34 -33.40 -12.54 -49.78
C ILE A 34 -33.07 -13.53 -48.65
N GLU A 35 -32.76 -14.79 -48.95
CA GLU A 35 -32.39 -15.82 -47.98
C GLU A 35 -30.99 -15.57 -47.40
N LEU A 36 -30.05 -15.10 -48.23
CA LEU A 36 -28.76 -14.57 -47.78
C LEU A 36 -28.93 -13.32 -46.90
N LEU A 37 -29.81 -12.38 -47.29
CA LEU A 37 -30.09 -11.17 -46.51
C LEU A 37 -30.71 -11.49 -45.14
N VAL A 38 -31.70 -12.39 -45.10
CA VAL A 38 -32.32 -12.87 -43.84
C VAL A 38 -31.29 -13.59 -42.97
N SER A 39 -30.41 -14.41 -43.57
CA SER A 39 -29.32 -15.07 -42.85
C SER A 39 -28.37 -14.06 -42.17
N ILE A 40 -28.01 -12.98 -42.86
CA ILE A 40 -27.16 -11.91 -42.32
C ILE A 40 -27.88 -11.14 -41.20
N VAL A 41 -29.17 -10.82 -41.36
CA VAL A 41 -29.97 -10.10 -40.34
C VAL A 41 -30.17 -10.94 -39.08
N ILE A 42 -30.47 -12.24 -39.20
CA ILE A 42 -30.58 -13.12 -38.02
C ILE A 42 -29.21 -13.27 -37.34
N SER A 43 -28.14 -13.44 -38.13
CA SER A 43 -26.77 -13.55 -37.59
C SER A 43 -26.35 -12.30 -36.84
N SER A 44 -26.60 -11.09 -37.36
CA SER A 44 -26.21 -9.85 -36.69
C SER A 44 -26.96 -9.62 -35.38
N ILE A 45 -28.25 -9.98 -35.32
CA ILE A 45 -29.04 -9.93 -34.07
C ILE A 45 -28.45 -10.89 -33.02
N VAL A 46 -28.10 -12.13 -33.40
CA VAL A 46 -27.52 -13.13 -32.49
C VAL A 46 -26.12 -12.76 -32.04
N LEU A 47 -25.25 -12.24 -32.93
CA LEU A 47 -23.93 -11.74 -32.51
C LEU A 47 -24.08 -10.53 -31.57
N SER A 48 -25.01 -9.61 -31.83
CA SER A 48 -25.19 -8.42 -30.99
C SER A 48 -25.67 -8.75 -29.58
N SER A 49 -26.57 -9.72 -29.42
CA SER A 49 -27.02 -10.15 -28.09
C SER A 49 -25.94 -10.90 -27.30
N LEU A 50 -25.17 -11.76 -27.97
CA LEU A 50 -24.02 -12.44 -27.36
C LEU A 50 -22.91 -11.46 -26.94
N LEU A 51 -22.60 -10.46 -27.77
CA LEU A 51 -21.63 -9.42 -27.44
C LEU A 51 -22.09 -8.59 -26.24
N SER A 52 -23.36 -8.17 -26.19
CA SER A 52 -23.94 -7.43 -25.07
C SER A 52 -23.90 -8.22 -23.75
N PHE A 53 -24.22 -9.52 -23.80
CA PHE A 53 -24.07 -10.40 -22.64
C PHE A 53 -22.61 -10.52 -22.19
N MET A 54 -21.69 -10.71 -23.13
CA MET A 54 -20.25 -10.81 -22.84
C MET A 54 -19.68 -9.53 -22.24
N THR A 55 -20.09 -8.34 -22.70
CA THR A 55 -19.67 -7.07 -22.09
C THR A 55 -20.19 -6.90 -20.66
N ASN A 56 -21.41 -7.36 -20.39
CA ASN A 56 -22.00 -7.30 -19.04
C ASN A 56 -21.30 -8.29 -18.08
N MET A 57 -20.97 -9.49 -18.55
CA MET A 57 -20.19 -10.48 -17.79
C MET A 57 -18.78 -9.95 -17.47
N LEU A 58 -18.03 -9.50 -18.49
CA LEU A 58 -16.65 -9.00 -18.31
C LEU A 58 -16.58 -7.75 -17.41
N THR A 59 -17.58 -6.87 -17.45
CA THR A 59 -17.63 -5.69 -16.56
C THR A 59 -18.00 -6.07 -15.13
N SER A 60 -18.85 -7.08 -14.92
CA SER A 60 -19.12 -7.65 -13.59
C SER A 60 -17.90 -8.36 -13.01
N GLU A 61 -17.21 -9.18 -13.80
CA GLU A 61 -15.99 -9.90 -13.38
C GLU A 61 -14.89 -8.92 -12.96
N ARG A 62 -14.64 -7.87 -13.76
CA ARG A 62 -13.69 -6.80 -13.40
C ARG A 62 -14.08 -6.06 -12.12
N ARG A 63 -15.38 -5.86 -11.86
CA ARG A 63 -15.88 -5.19 -10.66
C ARG A 63 -15.67 -6.01 -9.39
N GLU A 64 -16.00 -7.31 -9.42
CA GLU A 64 -15.72 -8.20 -8.28
C GLU A 64 -14.20 -8.45 -8.09
N GLN A 65 -13.42 -8.55 -9.19
CA GLN A 65 -11.96 -8.65 -9.10
C GLN A 65 -11.33 -7.40 -8.46
N ALA A 66 -11.73 -6.20 -8.89
CA ALA A 66 -11.24 -4.94 -8.32
C ALA A 66 -11.57 -4.80 -6.84
N LYS A 67 -12.77 -5.22 -6.44
CA LYS A 67 -13.22 -5.27 -5.05
C LYS A 67 -12.37 -6.23 -4.22
N SER A 68 -12.25 -7.48 -4.65
CA SER A 68 -11.46 -8.51 -3.96
C SER A 68 -9.97 -8.11 -3.81
N SER A 69 -9.38 -7.48 -4.84
CA SER A 69 -8.00 -6.96 -4.77
C SER A 69 -7.86 -5.85 -3.73
N SER A 70 -8.79 -4.89 -3.70
CA SER A 70 -8.76 -3.83 -2.69
C SER A 70 -9.01 -4.35 -1.28
N GLU A 71 -9.93 -5.30 -1.07
CA GLU A 71 -10.15 -5.94 0.23
C GLU A 71 -8.87 -6.62 0.75
N GLN A 72 -8.18 -7.39 -0.10
CA GLN A 72 -6.93 -8.05 0.26
C GLN A 72 -5.78 -7.07 0.54
N GLU A 73 -5.60 -6.03 -0.30
CA GLU A 73 -4.53 -5.03 -0.13
C GLU A 73 -4.70 -4.22 1.16
N ILE A 74 -5.94 -3.80 1.49
CA ILE A 74 -6.25 -3.08 2.75
C ILE A 74 -5.96 -3.97 3.96
N GLN A 75 -6.35 -5.25 3.91
CA GLN A 75 -6.08 -6.16 5.04
C GLN A 75 -4.57 -6.40 5.22
N LEU A 76 -3.82 -6.64 4.15
CA LEU A 76 -2.36 -6.78 4.22
C LEU A 76 -1.67 -5.52 4.76
N ALA A 77 -2.17 -4.33 4.43
CA ALA A 77 -1.67 -3.06 4.94
C ALA A 77 -2.00 -2.84 6.42
N LEU A 78 -3.22 -3.12 6.86
CA LEU A 78 -3.59 -3.06 8.29
C LEU A 78 -2.84 -4.11 9.12
N ASP A 79 -2.62 -5.31 8.59
CA ASP A 79 -1.79 -6.34 9.22
C ASP A 79 -0.32 -5.90 9.31
N TYR A 80 0.20 -5.17 8.32
CA TYR A 80 1.53 -4.54 8.38
C TYR A 80 1.60 -3.48 9.47
N ILE A 81 0.70 -2.49 9.42
CA ILE A 81 0.59 -1.41 10.41
C ILE A 81 0.46 -1.99 11.83
N SER A 82 -0.34 -3.05 12.00
CA SER A 82 -0.56 -3.72 13.27
C SER A 82 0.69 -4.39 13.84
N ARG A 83 1.54 -5.01 13.00
CA ARG A 83 2.84 -5.53 13.44
C ARG A 83 3.77 -4.40 13.89
N ASP A 84 3.82 -3.32 13.10
CA ASP A 84 4.66 -2.16 13.38
C ASP A 84 4.25 -1.44 14.69
N LEU A 85 2.94 -1.32 14.95
CA LEU A 85 2.39 -0.77 16.19
C LEU A 85 2.55 -1.69 17.42
N GLN A 86 2.66 -3.01 17.24
CA GLN A 86 2.94 -3.93 18.36
C GLN A 86 4.35 -3.80 18.92
N GLU A 87 5.28 -3.22 18.15
CA GLU A 87 6.67 -2.93 18.52
C GLU A 87 6.85 -1.53 19.15
N ALA A 88 5.82 -0.68 19.12
CA ALA A 88 5.94 0.73 19.52
C ALA A 88 6.22 0.90 21.03
N ILE A 89 7.14 1.78 21.41
CA ILE A 89 7.41 2.14 22.82
C ILE A 89 6.61 3.37 23.28
N TYR A 90 6.16 4.18 22.33
CA TYR A 90 5.31 5.36 22.51
C TYR A 90 4.60 5.66 21.19
N ILE A 91 3.30 5.95 21.23
CA ILE A 91 2.47 6.33 20.07
C ILE A 91 1.94 7.73 20.35
N TYR A 92 2.12 8.68 19.42
CA TYR A 92 1.58 10.03 19.56
C TYR A 92 0.08 10.06 19.22
N ASP A 93 -0.67 10.76 20.05
CA ASP A 93 -2.06 11.15 19.83
C ASP A 93 -2.15 12.47 19.03
N ALA A 94 -3.32 13.12 19.01
CA ALA A 94 -3.55 14.27 18.14
C ALA A 94 -2.81 15.52 18.64
N ASP A 95 -2.86 15.77 19.95
CA ASP A 95 -2.11 16.85 20.60
C ASP A 95 -0.60 16.60 20.48
N GLY A 96 -0.15 15.36 20.66
CA GLY A 96 1.25 14.97 20.48
C GLY A 96 1.76 15.15 19.04
N VAL A 97 1.00 14.68 18.04
CA VAL A 97 1.33 14.90 16.61
C VAL A 97 1.32 16.39 16.26
N GLN A 98 0.41 17.19 16.84
CA GLN A 98 0.38 18.63 16.63
C GLN A 98 1.60 19.32 17.28
N ALA A 99 2.04 18.90 18.47
CA ALA A 99 3.20 19.47 19.15
C ALA A 99 4.50 19.30 18.35
N ILE A 100 4.70 18.12 17.73
CA ILE A 100 5.90 17.83 16.92
C ILE A 100 5.72 18.13 15.41
N ALA A 101 4.61 18.74 14.99
CA ALA A 101 4.25 18.85 13.57
C ALA A 101 5.35 19.50 12.70
N ASP A 102 5.88 20.65 13.10
CA ASP A 102 6.99 21.36 12.41
C ASP A 102 8.33 20.59 12.44
N GLN A 103 8.46 19.59 13.32
CA GLN A 103 9.66 18.75 13.45
C GLN A 103 9.63 17.57 12.47
N LEU A 104 8.46 17.13 12.00
CA LEU A 104 8.33 15.96 11.14
C LEU A 104 8.92 16.20 9.73
N PRO A 105 9.38 15.14 9.03
CA PRO A 105 9.51 15.15 7.59
C PRO A 105 8.22 15.63 6.92
N HIS A 106 8.32 16.35 5.80
CA HIS A 106 7.17 16.85 5.03
C HIS A 106 6.17 17.77 5.80
N ALA A 107 6.53 18.32 6.97
CA ALA A 107 5.67 19.14 7.84
C ALA A 107 4.87 20.29 7.17
N ARG A 108 5.29 20.75 5.98
CA ARG A 108 4.71 21.88 5.25
C ARG A 108 3.99 21.47 3.96
N GLU A 109 3.86 20.18 3.72
CA GLU A 109 3.30 19.61 2.48
C GLU A 109 1.87 19.15 2.73
N ALA A 110 0.89 20.03 2.45
CA ALA A 110 -0.53 19.81 2.69
C ALA A 110 -1.13 18.60 1.93
N ASP A 111 -0.40 18.01 0.98
CA ASP A 111 -0.73 16.76 0.31
C ASP A 111 -0.33 15.49 1.10
N LYS A 112 0.35 15.63 2.25
CA LYS A 112 0.88 14.54 3.09
C LYS A 112 0.49 14.74 4.56
N VAL A 113 -0.56 14.05 5.00
CA VAL A 113 -1.13 14.20 6.34
C VAL A 113 -0.64 13.06 7.25
N PRO A 114 0.05 13.33 8.38
CA PRO A 114 0.45 12.28 9.33
C PRO A 114 -0.77 11.70 10.05
N VAL A 115 -0.86 10.37 10.09
CA VAL A 115 -1.98 9.60 10.66
C VAL A 115 -1.56 8.73 11.84
N LEU A 116 -0.34 8.18 11.78
CA LEU A 116 0.31 7.50 12.90
C LEU A 116 1.73 8.01 12.99
N VAL A 117 2.15 8.42 14.19
CA VAL A 117 3.54 8.71 14.53
C VAL A 117 3.87 7.92 15.78
N PHE A 118 4.95 7.13 15.76
CA PHE A 118 5.35 6.34 16.92
C PHE A 118 6.84 6.00 16.91
N TRP A 119 7.36 5.78 18.11
CA TRP A 119 8.73 5.31 18.32
C TRP A 119 8.74 3.79 18.47
N LYS A 120 9.69 3.10 17.84
CA LYS A 120 9.93 1.66 18.04
C LYS A 120 11.42 1.32 18.11
N PRO A 121 11.82 0.16 18.67
CA PRO A 121 13.19 -0.34 18.60
C PRO A 121 13.37 -1.17 17.32
N THR A 122 14.24 -0.74 16.42
CA THR A 122 14.59 -1.48 15.20
C THR A 122 15.83 -2.34 15.42
N PHE A 123 15.72 -3.63 15.11
CA PHE A 123 16.79 -4.62 15.24
C PHE A 123 17.79 -4.53 14.08
N LEU A 124 19.08 -4.54 14.42
CA LEU A 124 20.19 -4.52 13.49
C LEU A 124 21.00 -5.82 13.66
N ALA A 125 20.67 -6.82 12.83
CA ALA A 125 21.34 -8.10 12.80
C ALA A 125 22.83 -7.96 12.40
N GLN A 126 23.70 -8.77 13.01
CA GLN A 126 25.16 -8.71 12.86
C GLN A 126 25.70 -8.83 11.43
N ASP A 127 24.92 -9.40 10.51
CA ASP A 127 25.24 -9.58 9.08
C ASP A 127 24.77 -8.43 8.19
N ARG A 128 23.86 -7.57 8.69
CA ARG A 128 23.35 -6.40 7.94
C ARG A 128 24.52 -5.49 7.53
N PRO A 129 24.62 -5.11 6.24
CA PRO A 129 25.63 -4.15 5.78
C PRO A 129 25.27 -2.73 6.26
N VAL A 130 26.29 -1.99 6.67
CA VAL A 130 26.21 -0.61 7.18
C VAL A 130 27.44 0.19 6.72
N ILE A 131 27.29 1.51 6.62
CA ILE A 131 28.37 2.42 6.23
C ILE A 131 28.88 3.12 7.50
N THR A 132 30.18 3.03 7.79
CA THR A 132 30.81 3.72 8.93
C THR A 132 30.90 5.23 8.68
N ILE A 133 31.25 6.00 9.73
CA ILE A 133 31.50 7.45 9.59
C ILE A 133 32.58 7.73 8.53
N ASP A 134 33.61 6.87 8.43
CA ASP A 134 34.69 6.95 7.44
C ASP A 134 34.27 6.55 6.02
N GLY A 135 32.96 6.40 5.75
CA GLY A 135 32.41 6.02 4.45
C GLY A 135 32.67 4.57 4.03
N THR A 136 33.20 3.74 4.94
CA THR A 136 33.56 2.34 4.64
C THR A 136 32.38 1.41 4.93
N THR A 137 32.04 0.55 3.98
CA THR A 137 31.01 -0.49 4.18
C THR A 137 31.56 -1.63 5.02
N THR A 138 30.84 -2.01 6.08
CA THR A 138 31.13 -3.15 6.95
C THR A 138 29.81 -3.85 7.33
N THR A 139 29.84 -4.92 8.12
CA THR A 139 28.63 -5.47 8.75
C THR A 139 28.50 -5.00 10.18
N VAL A 140 27.26 -4.98 10.71
CA VAL A 140 26.95 -4.54 12.08
C VAL A 140 27.81 -5.26 13.14
N GLY A 141 27.98 -6.57 13.02
CA GLY A 141 28.81 -7.37 13.94
C GLY A 141 30.31 -7.03 13.88
N CYS A 142 30.76 -6.38 12.81
CA CYS A 142 32.12 -5.91 12.59
C CYS A 142 32.35 -4.43 12.94
N LEU A 143 31.34 -3.70 13.43
CA LEU A 143 31.49 -2.30 13.88
C LEU A 143 32.40 -2.13 15.10
N THR A 144 32.50 -3.16 15.94
CA THR A 144 33.54 -3.26 16.96
C THR A 144 34.33 -4.55 16.79
N LYS A 145 35.63 -4.50 17.14
CA LYS A 145 36.54 -5.64 17.11
C LYS A 145 36.82 -6.14 18.52
N LEU A 146 37.03 -7.45 18.64
CA LEU A 146 37.44 -8.07 19.90
C LEU A 146 38.90 -7.71 20.22
N PRO A 147 39.19 -7.19 21.43
CA PRO A 147 40.55 -6.79 21.80
C PRO A 147 41.48 -8.01 21.79
N ARG A 148 42.71 -7.80 21.29
CA ARG A 148 43.79 -8.80 21.08
C ARG A 148 43.65 -9.75 19.88
N THR A 149 42.51 -9.79 19.19
CA THR A 149 42.30 -10.74 18.07
C THR A 149 41.94 -10.10 16.73
N ASP A 150 41.58 -8.81 16.70
CA ASP A 150 41.10 -8.07 15.52
C ASP A 150 39.85 -8.63 14.81
N ALA A 151 39.35 -9.80 15.22
CA ALA A 151 38.10 -10.40 14.81
C ALA A 151 36.88 -9.53 15.18
N CYS A 152 35.83 -9.62 14.37
CA CYS A 152 34.57 -8.91 14.59
C CYS A 152 33.87 -9.34 15.89
N SER A 153 33.19 -8.41 16.54
CA SER A 153 32.45 -8.65 17.79
C SER A 153 31.29 -9.64 17.68
N GLN A 154 30.74 -9.85 16.47
CA GLN A 154 29.55 -10.69 16.21
C GLN A 154 28.34 -10.29 17.08
N ARG A 155 28.19 -8.99 17.33
CA ARG A 155 27.07 -8.42 18.09
C ARG A 155 25.99 -7.88 17.17
N ASP A 156 24.75 -8.23 17.48
CA ASP A 156 23.58 -7.50 17.02
C ASP A 156 23.40 -6.21 17.85
N TYR A 157 22.67 -5.24 17.30
CA TYR A 157 22.35 -3.97 17.98
C TYR A 157 20.85 -3.67 17.88
N PHE A 158 20.36 -2.84 18.79
CA PHE A 158 19.04 -2.20 18.67
C PHE A 158 19.24 -0.69 18.63
N VAL A 159 18.54 -0.01 17.72
CA VAL A 159 18.45 1.45 17.64
C VAL A 159 16.98 1.86 17.78
N TYR A 160 16.72 3.12 18.15
CA TYR A 160 15.36 3.64 18.11
C TYR A 160 15.07 4.24 16.73
N SER A 161 13.87 3.97 16.24
CA SER A 161 13.31 4.54 15.02
C SER A 161 12.06 5.35 15.34
N LEU A 162 11.90 6.49 14.67
CA LEU A 162 10.63 7.18 14.53
C LEU A 162 9.99 6.72 13.23
N VAL A 163 8.79 6.13 13.33
CA VAL A 163 8.00 5.66 12.19
C VAL A 163 6.78 6.56 12.02
N ILE A 164 6.52 6.96 10.79
CA ILE A 164 5.42 7.85 10.42
C ILE A 164 4.64 7.24 9.26
N TYR A 165 3.32 7.18 9.39
CA TYR A 165 2.41 6.84 8.30
C TYR A 165 1.64 8.09 7.87
N TYR A 166 1.71 8.40 6.58
CA TYR A 166 1.00 9.50 5.94
C TYR A 166 -0.18 9.00 5.10
N LEU A 167 -1.31 9.70 5.18
CA LEU A 167 -2.28 9.75 4.10
C LEU A 167 -1.79 10.77 3.06
N ILE A 168 -1.59 10.33 1.82
CA ILE A 168 -1.02 11.17 0.77
C ILE A 168 -1.99 11.31 -0.39
N LYS A 169 -2.26 12.53 -0.84
CA LYS A 169 -3.05 12.84 -2.03
C LYS A 169 -2.40 13.96 -2.84
N ASP A 170 -1.48 13.57 -3.72
CA ASP A 170 -0.85 14.47 -4.70
C ASP A 170 -1.41 14.27 -6.12
N ASN A 171 -0.75 14.87 -7.10
CA ASN A 171 -1.03 14.74 -8.54
C ASN A 171 0.09 13.99 -9.29
N ASN A 172 0.80 13.07 -8.61
CA ASN A 172 1.93 12.36 -9.21
C ASN A 172 1.44 11.27 -10.19
N PRO A 173 1.76 11.36 -11.50
CA PRO A 173 1.23 10.46 -12.53
C PRO A 173 1.84 9.04 -12.51
N ALA A 174 2.76 8.74 -11.59
CA ALA A 174 3.26 7.38 -11.36
C ALA A 174 2.27 6.48 -10.58
N TRP A 175 1.19 7.06 -10.04
CA TRP A 175 0.22 6.41 -9.15
C TRP A 175 -1.20 6.48 -9.70
N SER A 176 -2.13 5.73 -9.10
CA SER A 176 -3.55 5.61 -9.51
C SER A 176 -4.33 6.92 -9.62
N GLY A 177 -3.83 8.00 -9.01
CA GLY A 177 -4.56 9.26 -8.83
C GLY A 177 -5.55 9.24 -7.64
N ALA A 178 -5.71 8.11 -6.93
CA ALA A 178 -6.42 8.05 -5.66
C ALA A 178 -5.57 8.65 -4.53
N ALA A 179 -5.96 8.41 -3.27
CA ALA A 179 -5.11 8.66 -2.12
C ALA A 179 -4.26 7.41 -1.82
N ARG A 180 -3.10 7.56 -1.19
CA ARG A 180 -2.18 6.46 -0.89
C ARG A 180 -1.68 6.50 0.56
N ILE A 181 -1.38 5.34 1.14
CA ILE A 181 -0.63 5.25 2.40
C ILE A 181 0.86 5.22 2.07
N GLY A 182 1.59 6.16 2.66
CA GLY A 182 3.06 6.17 2.67
C GLY A 182 3.61 5.94 4.08
N ARG A 183 4.59 5.05 4.22
CA ARG A 183 5.38 4.84 5.44
C ARG A 183 6.73 5.53 5.29
N LEU A 184 7.24 6.13 6.36
CA LEU A 184 8.61 6.64 6.44
C LEU A 184 9.19 6.26 7.80
N GLU A 185 10.44 5.79 7.81
CA GLU A 185 11.18 5.46 9.03
C GLU A 185 12.52 6.20 9.02
N ILE A 186 12.86 6.82 10.16
CA ILE A 186 14.19 7.39 10.42
C ILE A 186 14.73 6.82 11.73
N GLN A 187 16.01 6.42 11.73
CA GLN A 187 16.63 5.61 12.79
C GLN A 187 17.87 6.29 13.41
N ASP A 188 18.12 6.01 14.70
CA ASP A 188 19.37 6.41 15.38
C ASP A 188 20.57 5.68 14.78
N GLY A 189 21.75 6.26 15.00
CA GLY A 189 23.02 5.63 14.72
C GLY A 189 23.41 4.62 15.80
N ILE A 190 24.28 3.66 15.46
CA ILE A 190 24.92 2.82 16.47
C ILE A 190 25.99 3.66 17.17
N ARG A 191 25.88 3.84 18.50
CA ARG A 191 26.85 4.57 19.33
C ARG A 191 28.04 3.71 19.71
N ASP A 192 29.21 4.33 19.92
CA ASP A 192 30.36 3.64 20.51
C ASP A 192 30.12 3.37 22.00
N SER A 193 30.32 2.12 22.43
CA SER A 193 30.21 1.69 23.83
C SER A 193 31.30 2.27 24.73
N HIS A 194 32.43 2.72 24.16
CA HIS A 194 33.53 3.34 24.92
C HIS A 194 33.37 4.88 25.05
N ASN A 195 32.62 5.50 24.14
CA ASN A 195 32.29 6.91 24.17
C ASN A 195 30.92 7.17 23.51
N SER A 196 29.87 7.25 24.32
CA SER A 196 28.48 7.42 23.86
C SER A 196 28.17 8.75 23.14
N ARG A 197 29.13 9.69 23.12
CA ARG A 197 29.08 10.91 22.29
C ARG A 197 29.47 10.65 20.83
N ASN A 198 30.17 9.56 20.56
CA ASN A 198 30.57 9.14 19.22
C ASN A 198 29.61 8.09 18.67
N TYR A 199 29.43 8.11 17.35
CA TYR A 199 28.77 7.05 16.60
C TYR A 199 29.81 6.15 15.90
N LEU A 200 29.43 4.90 15.64
CA LEU A 200 30.10 3.96 14.73
C LEU A 200 29.40 3.96 13.35
N THR A 201 28.10 4.25 13.34
CA THR A 201 27.25 4.45 12.17
C THR A 201 26.39 5.69 12.45
N ASN A 202 26.37 6.67 11.55
CA ASN A 202 25.62 7.91 11.76
C ASN A 202 24.10 7.66 11.80
N PRO A 203 23.32 8.46 12.56
CA PRO A 203 21.86 8.47 12.47
C PRO A 203 21.38 8.96 11.09
N ALA A 204 20.11 8.69 10.76
CA ALA A 204 19.49 9.28 9.58
C ALA A 204 19.52 10.83 9.65
N PRO A 205 19.81 11.56 8.55
CA PRO A 205 19.81 13.02 8.59
C PRO A 205 18.46 13.58 9.04
N GLY A 206 18.48 14.54 9.97
CA GLY A 206 17.32 15.07 10.68
C GLY A 206 16.86 14.25 11.90
N PHE A 207 17.30 13.01 12.08
CA PHE A 207 17.00 12.22 13.28
C PHE A 207 17.72 12.76 14.52
N GLN A 208 17.00 12.83 15.64
CA GLN A 208 17.52 13.12 16.97
C GLN A 208 16.83 12.17 17.96
N LEU A 209 17.56 11.62 18.93
CA LEU A 209 16.97 10.76 19.96
C LEU A 209 16.22 11.59 21.02
N PHE A 210 15.03 11.14 21.43
CA PHE A 210 14.21 11.75 22.46
C PHE A 210 14.90 11.77 23.85
N ASN A 211 14.57 12.78 24.67
CA ASN A 211 15.28 13.04 25.93
C ASN A 211 14.36 12.89 27.15
N LEU A 212 14.30 11.67 27.72
CA LEU A 212 13.51 11.38 28.92
C LEU A 212 14.02 12.05 30.22
N SER A 213 15.16 12.72 30.17
CA SER A 213 15.81 13.36 31.34
C SER A 213 15.15 14.68 31.76
N GLN A 214 14.27 15.24 30.94
CA GLN A 214 13.52 16.46 31.27
C GLN A 214 12.52 16.23 32.42
N ALA A 215 11.97 17.30 33.00
CA ALA A 215 10.84 17.21 33.93
C ALA A 215 9.51 16.96 33.19
N GLY A 216 8.46 16.54 33.90
CA GLY A 216 7.13 16.25 33.33
C GLY A 216 6.77 14.77 33.30
N SER A 217 5.62 14.47 32.71
CA SER A 217 5.12 13.13 32.35
C SER A 217 5.98 12.48 31.26
N ILE A 218 5.57 11.34 30.71
CA ILE A 218 6.23 10.81 29.50
C ILE A 218 5.81 11.63 28.28
N GLU A 219 4.52 11.91 28.17
CA GLU A 219 3.88 12.68 27.10
C GLU A 219 4.54 14.05 26.90
N ASP A 220 4.72 14.83 27.97
CA ASP A 220 5.44 16.13 27.95
C ASP A 220 6.80 16.02 27.25
N LYS A 221 7.56 14.97 27.56
CA LYS A 221 8.95 14.76 27.10
C LYS A 221 9.04 14.24 25.67
N MET A 222 8.01 13.49 25.24
CA MET A 222 7.92 13.01 23.87
C MET A 222 7.38 14.10 22.93
N ASN A 223 6.49 14.96 23.44
CA ASN A 223 5.93 16.11 22.72
C ASN A 223 6.93 17.28 22.66
N ALA A 224 7.85 17.39 23.63
CA ALA A 224 9.04 18.25 23.58
C ALA A 224 10.23 17.66 22.78
N TRP A 225 9.95 16.75 21.82
CA TRP A 225 10.96 16.25 20.90
C TRP A 225 11.23 17.26 19.77
N GLU A 226 12.50 17.57 19.55
CA GLU A 226 12.97 18.37 18.41
C GLU A 226 13.83 17.51 17.48
N LYS A 227 13.74 17.76 16.18
CA LYS A 227 14.60 17.11 15.18
C LYS A 227 16.04 17.64 15.26
N ALA A 228 17.00 16.95 14.67
CA ALA A 228 18.37 17.46 14.59
C ALA A 228 18.47 18.70 13.67
N ASP A 229 19.48 19.56 13.86
CA ASP A 229 19.77 20.71 12.97
C ASP A 229 19.91 20.31 11.49
N THR A 230 20.40 19.09 11.24
CA THR A 230 20.53 18.53 9.89
C THR A 230 19.18 18.46 9.18
N ALA A 231 19.18 18.72 7.88
CA ALA A 231 17.99 18.55 7.04
C ALA A 231 17.72 17.06 6.77
N TYR A 232 16.45 16.71 6.58
CA TYR A 232 16.04 15.35 6.21
C TYR A 232 16.58 14.97 4.83
N ASP A 233 17.23 13.82 4.75
CA ASP A 233 17.65 13.21 3.48
C ASP A 233 16.57 12.24 2.99
N LEU A 234 15.61 12.81 2.28
CA LEU A 234 14.46 12.13 1.68
C LEU A 234 14.81 11.37 0.39
N GLN A 235 16.06 11.45 -0.08
CA GLN A 235 16.56 10.59 -1.16
C GLN A 235 17.10 9.27 -0.60
N LYS A 236 17.72 9.30 0.59
CA LYS A 236 18.15 8.09 1.33
C LYS A 236 17.02 7.43 2.11
N ASN A 237 16.07 8.22 2.64
CA ASN A 237 14.91 7.74 3.40
C ASN A 237 13.61 8.23 2.71
N PRO A 238 13.29 7.72 1.52
CA PRO A 238 12.05 8.07 0.82
C PRO A 238 10.82 7.50 1.53
N ILE A 239 9.65 8.02 1.20
CA ILE A 239 8.37 7.42 1.62
C ILE A 239 8.14 6.10 0.84
N GLU A 240 8.00 4.99 1.56
CA GLU A 240 7.58 3.69 1.04
C GLU A 240 6.05 3.65 0.88
N VAL A 241 5.54 3.50 -0.35
CA VAL A 241 4.09 3.41 -0.58
C VAL A 241 3.60 1.99 -0.31
N LEU A 242 2.61 1.85 0.59
CA LEU A 242 2.04 0.55 0.99
C LEU A 242 0.72 0.24 0.29
N VAL A 243 -0.10 1.26 0.00
CA VAL A 243 -1.41 1.12 -0.67
C VAL A 243 -1.63 2.33 -1.57
N ASP A 244 -1.91 2.12 -2.86
CA ASP A 244 -2.22 3.19 -3.84
C ASP A 244 -3.74 3.46 -3.97
N TYR A 245 -4.60 2.50 -3.62
CA TYR A 245 -6.05 2.59 -3.80
C TYR A 245 -6.81 2.94 -2.52
N VAL A 246 -6.34 3.94 -1.76
CA VAL A 246 -7.05 4.49 -0.59
C VAL A 246 -8.14 5.44 -1.06
N ASP A 247 -9.29 5.44 -0.41
CA ASP A 247 -10.44 6.26 -0.82
C ASP A 247 -10.11 7.76 -0.76
N PRO A 248 -10.13 8.51 -1.89
CA PRO A 248 -9.83 9.94 -1.91
C PRO A 248 -11.04 10.81 -1.56
N SER A 249 -12.17 10.22 -1.15
CA SER A 249 -13.43 10.93 -1.02
C SER A 249 -13.45 11.94 0.14
N PRO A 250 -13.95 13.16 -0.10
CA PRO A 250 -14.14 14.19 0.93
C PRO A 250 -14.97 13.74 2.14
N SER A 251 -14.65 14.33 3.30
CA SER A 251 -15.26 14.03 4.60
C SER A 251 -16.75 14.37 4.72
N ASP A 252 -17.28 15.26 3.87
CA ASP A 252 -18.70 15.61 3.83
C ASP A 252 -19.57 14.53 3.17
N ARG A 253 -18.96 13.68 2.33
CA ARG A 253 -19.63 12.61 1.56
C ARG A 253 -19.45 11.21 2.14
N THR A 254 -18.65 11.07 3.17
CA THR A 254 -18.22 9.76 3.70
C THR A 254 -18.72 9.54 5.13
N PRO A 255 -18.80 8.29 5.61
CA PRO A 255 -19.12 8.01 7.00
C PRO A 255 -18.17 8.76 7.93
N LYS A 256 -18.72 9.43 8.94
CA LYS A 256 -17.92 10.16 9.94
C LYS A 256 -16.92 9.22 10.62
N PRO A 257 -15.75 9.73 11.05
CA PRO A 257 -14.82 8.95 11.87
C PRO A 257 -15.53 8.36 13.08
N LEU A 258 -15.10 7.16 13.49
CA LEU A 258 -15.59 6.52 14.70
C LEU A 258 -15.30 7.41 15.93
N ASP A 259 -16.23 7.45 16.87
CA ASP A 259 -16.02 8.17 18.13
C ASP A 259 -14.99 7.42 18.99
N CYS A 260 -13.79 8.00 19.10
CA CYS A 260 -12.66 7.41 19.82
C CYS A 260 -12.97 7.13 21.31
N GLN A 261 -13.97 7.80 21.89
CA GLN A 261 -14.40 7.57 23.29
C GLN A 261 -14.89 6.13 23.55
N ASN A 262 -15.26 5.39 22.49
CA ASN A 262 -15.60 3.96 22.58
C ASN A 262 -14.39 3.04 22.82
N ILE A 263 -13.16 3.58 22.73
CA ILE A 263 -11.88 2.87 22.91
C ILE A 263 -11.21 3.27 24.23
N SER A 264 -11.28 4.57 24.55
CA SER A 264 -10.77 5.15 25.79
C SER A 264 -11.42 6.50 26.03
N SER A 265 -11.60 6.87 27.30
CA SER A 265 -11.80 8.26 27.73
C SER A 265 -10.76 9.21 27.14
N ASP A 266 -9.54 8.71 26.97
CA ASP A 266 -8.35 9.50 26.65
C ASP A 266 -7.87 9.25 25.21
N ALA A 267 -8.71 8.65 24.35
CA ALA A 267 -8.38 8.37 22.96
C ALA A 267 -8.77 9.54 22.05
N GLN A 268 -7.77 10.06 21.32
CA GLN A 268 -7.91 11.19 20.39
C GLN A 268 -7.92 10.72 18.93
N LEU A 269 -8.60 11.45 18.06
CA LEU A 269 -8.63 11.19 16.61
C LEU A 269 -7.39 11.79 15.94
N VAL A 270 -6.59 10.96 15.27
CA VAL A 270 -5.38 11.33 14.53
C VAL A 270 -5.59 11.04 13.03
N PRO A 271 -5.41 12.02 12.12
CA PRO A 271 -5.28 13.46 12.41
C PRO A 271 -6.56 14.02 13.04
N ALA A 272 -6.43 15.10 13.82
CA ALA A 272 -7.60 15.81 14.33
C ALA A 272 -8.45 16.32 13.15
N ASN A 273 -9.78 16.29 13.30
CA ASN A 273 -10.72 16.70 12.25
C ASN A 273 -10.83 18.25 12.15
N THR A 274 -9.69 18.89 11.85
CA THR A 274 -9.52 20.34 11.67
C THR A 274 -8.74 20.61 10.38
N GLN A 275 -8.88 21.80 9.79
CA GLN A 275 -8.18 22.13 8.55
C GLN A 275 -6.65 22.21 8.71
N LEU A 276 -6.14 22.35 9.94
CA LEU A 276 -4.71 22.39 10.23
C LEU A 276 -4.11 20.98 10.28
N ALA A 277 -4.80 20.04 10.93
CA ALA A 277 -4.32 18.67 11.10
C ALA A 277 -4.72 17.73 9.93
N ASN A 278 -5.88 17.94 9.32
CA ASN A 278 -6.33 17.23 8.11
C ASN A 278 -6.63 18.22 6.97
N PRO A 279 -5.61 18.86 6.38
CA PRO A 279 -5.79 19.80 5.27
C PRO A 279 -6.44 19.17 4.02
N LEU A 280 -6.30 17.85 3.85
CA LEU A 280 -6.93 17.08 2.77
C LEU A 280 -8.45 16.91 2.95
N GLN A 281 -8.99 17.05 4.17
CA GLN A 281 -10.38 16.74 4.51
C GLN A 281 -10.84 15.33 4.09
N ILE A 282 -9.93 14.34 4.12
CA ILE A 282 -10.23 12.95 3.75
C ILE A 282 -10.26 12.09 5.02
N ASN A 283 -11.32 11.31 5.20
CA ASN A 283 -11.55 10.43 6.37
C ASN A 283 -11.56 8.95 5.96
N SER A 284 -10.54 8.53 5.19
CA SER A 284 -10.36 7.16 4.72
C SER A 284 -9.20 6.43 5.39
N PHE A 285 -8.18 7.14 5.88
CA PHE A 285 -7.15 6.60 6.75
C PHE A 285 -7.02 7.51 7.97
N TYR A 286 -7.36 6.98 9.15
CA TYR A 286 -7.27 7.69 10.43
C TYR A 286 -7.02 6.67 11.56
N ALA A 287 -6.60 7.16 12.72
CA ALA A 287 -6.48 6.36 13.93
C ALA A 287 -7.16 7.04 15.13
N CYS A 288 -7.59 6.24 16.11
CA CYS A 288 -7.89 6.71 17.45
C CYS A 288 -6.77 6.25 18.38
N VAL A 289 -6.03 7.18 18.97
CA VAL A 289 -4.82 6.89 19.77
C VAL A 289 -4.98 7.40 21.19
N ASP A 290 -4.59 6.55 22.14
CA ASP A 290 -4.45 6.81 23.57
C ASP A 290 -2.99 6.55 23.93
N ALA A 291 -2.20 7.64 23.97
CA ALA A 291 -0.76 7.60 24.24
C ALA A 291 -0.48 7.05 25.65
N SER A 292 -1.31 7.43 26.63
CA SER A 292 -1.17 7.03 28.04
C SER A 292 -1.17 5.51 28.26
N ARG A 293 -1.89 4.76 27.42
CA ARG A 293 -1.99 3.29 27.48
C ARG A 293 -1.30 2.57 26.32
N ASN A 294 -0.55 3.28 25.45
CA ASN A 294 0.04 2.77 24.21
C ASN A 294 -0.96 1.95 23.38
N LEU A 295 -2.13 2.54 23.14
CA LEU A 295 -3.27 1.90 22.48
C LEU A 295 -3.69 2.70 21.25
N ALA A 296 -3.81 2.05 20.10
CA ALA A 296 -4.30 2.66 18.87
C ALA A 296 -5.35 1.76 18.20
N GLN A 297 -6.42 2.34 17.64
CA GLN A 297 -7.29 1.67 16.68
C GLN A 297 -7.17 2.37 15.33
N VAL A 298 -6.68 1.65 14.33
CA VAL A 298 -6.46 2.15 12.97
C VAL A 298 -7.67 1.81 12.12
N TYR A 299 -8.18 2.76 11.36
CA TYR A 299 -9.24 2.59 10.37
C TYR A 299 -8.70 2.85 8.97
N LEU A 300 -9.03 1.98 8.02
CA LEU A 300 -8.68 2.13 6.61
C LEU A 300 -9.84 1.78 5.69
N ARG A 301 -10.18 2.70 4.77
CA ARG A 301 -11.13 2.53 3.67
C ARG A 301 -10.43 2.74 2.33
N GLY A 302 -10.48 1.75 1.45
CA GLY A 302 -9.99 1.87 0.08
C GLY A 302 -11.10 2.16 -0.92
N SER A 303 -10.71 2.33 -2.19
CA SER A 303 -11.64 2.44 -3.32
C SER A 303 -11.30 1.40 -4.38
N ALA A 304 -12.19 0.43 -4.57
CA ALA A 304 -12.12 -0.52 -5.67
C ALA A 304 -12.52 0.13 -7.01
N LEU A 305 -13.42 1.13 -6.99
CA LEU A 305 -13.83 1.84 -8.19
C LEU A 305 -12.68 2.62 -8.83
N MET A 306 -11.73 3.16 -8.05
CA MET A 306 -10.55 3.85 -8.60
C MET A 306 -9.65 2.95 -9.46
N ARG A 307 -9.79 1.61 -9.42
CA ARG A 307 -9.11 0.67 -10.35
C ARG A 307 -9.77 0.59 -11.73
N LEU A 308 -10.98 1.15 -11.87
CA LEU A 308 -11.86 0.98 -13.03
C LEU A 308 -12.27 2.32 -13.66
N GLU A 309 -12.49 3.33 -12.82
CA GLU A 309 -13.11 4.62 -13.16
C GLU A 309 -12.32 5.73 -12.45
N GLN A 310 -11.74 6.67 -13.21
CA GLN A 310 -10.96 7.77 -12.65
C GLN A 310 -11.85 8.75 -11.87
N ASN A 311 -11.36 9.21 -10.71
CA ASN A 311 -12.08 10.12 -9.80
C ASN A 311 -13.39 9.55 -9.24
N ALA A 312 -13.46 8.22 -9.04
CA ALA A 312 -14.57 7.59 -8.34
C ALA A 312 -14.64 8.05 -6.87
N VAL A 313 -15.81 8.55 -6.46
CA VAL A 313 -16.10 9.07 -5.12
C VAL A 313 -17.11 8.16 -4.42
N TYR A 314 -16.99 8.06 -3.10
CA TYR A 314 -17.90 7.31 -2.22
C TYR A 314 -19.36 7.73 -2.42
N SER A 315 -20.24 6.74 -2.40
CA SER A 315 -21.68 6.91 -2.23
C SER A 315 -22.26 5.68 -1.52
N ASP A 316 -23.31 5.85 -0.72
CA ASP A 316 -23.92 4.75 0.06
C ASP A 316 -24.39 3.61 -0.85
N SER A 317 -24.89 3.93 -2.05
CA SER A 317 -25.32 2.95 -3.06
C SER A 317 -24.19 2.15 -3.70
N GLN A 318 -22.93 2.56 -3.48
CA GLN A 318 -21.72 1.90 -3.98
C GLN A 318 -20.76 1.49 -2.85
N ALA A 319 -21.18 1.56 -1.58
CA ALA A 319 -20.33 1.31 -0.41
C ALA A 319 -19.64 -0.07 -0.42
N SER A 320 -20.22 -1.06 -1.10
CA SER A 320 -19.61 -2.39 -1.35
C SER A 320 -18.31 -2.36 -2.17
N TYR A 321 -18.01 -1.26 -2.86
CA TYR A 321 -16.75 -1.00 -3.57
C TYR A 321 -15.80 -0.08 -2.81
N PHE A 322 -16.16 0.33 -1.59
CA PHE A 322 -15.31 1.09 -0.68
C PHE A 322 -15.03 0.27 0.59
N PRO A 323 -14.34 -0.88 0.46
CA PRO A 323 -14.09 -1.79 1.57
C PRO A 323 -13.40 -1.06 2.71
N SER A 324 -13.93 -1.25 3.91
CA SER A 324 -13.55 -0.53 5.13
C SER A 324 -13.22 -1.54 6.22
N LEU A 325 -11.99 -1.50 6.73
CA LEU A 325 -11.50 -2.36 7.80
C LEU A 325 -10.91 -1.51 8.92
N ASN A 326 -10.82 -2.09 10.11
CA ASN A 326 -10.14 -1.47 11.24
C ASN A 326 -9.50 -2.54 12.13
N ILE A 327 -8.47 -2.15 12.89
CA ILE A 327 -7.78 -3.04 13.83
C ILE A 327 -7.37 -2.27 15.08
N GLN A 328 -7.69 -2.82 16.26
CA GLN A 328 -7.28 -2.29 17.55
C GLN A 328 -5.99 -3.00 18.01
N VAL A 329 -4.97 -2.22 18.35
CA VAL A 329 -3.63 -2.68 18.70
C VAL A 329 -3.21 -2.00 20.00
N LYS A 330 -2.92 -2.81 21.01
CA LYS A 330 -2.15 -2.36 22.18
C LYS A 330 -0.70 -2.77 21.98
N SER A 331 0.23 -1.83 22.13
CA SER A 331 1.65 -2.17 22.00
C SER A 331 2.16 -3.01 23.18
N ARG A 332 3.23 -3.75 22.92
CA ARG A 332 4.00 -4.51 23.91
C ARG A 332 5.11 -3.67 24.54
N GLY A 333 5.52 -2.58 23.89
CA GLY A 333 6.52 -1.66 24.40
C GLY A 333 5.95 -0.71 25.47
N THR A 334 6.76 -0.42 26.48
CA THR A 334 6.48 0.61 27.49
C THR A 334 7.73 1.45 27.72
N THR A 335 7.60 2.76 27.56
CA THR A 335 8.58 3.72 28.11
C THR A 335 8.37 3.83 29.63
N SER A 336 9.47 3.93 30.38
CA SER A 336 9.47 4.20 31.82
C SER A 336 10.03 5.59 32.06
N SER A 337 9.38 6.40 32.90
CA SER A 337 9.89 7.70 33.33
C SER A 337 11.03 7.62 34.35
N LYS A 338 11.45 6.39 34.72
CA LYS A 338 12.59 6.10 35.59
C LYS A 338 13.65 5.30 34.85
N PHE A 339 14.82 5.91 34.71
CA PHE A 339 16.14 5.33 34.44
C PHE A 339 17.14 5.98 35.41
#